data_AF-E1ZW07-F1
#
_entry.id   AF-E1ZW07-F1
#
_cell.length_a   1.000
_cell.length_b   1.000
_cell.length_c   1.000
_cell.angle_alpha   90.00
_cell.angle_beta   90.00
_cell.angle_gamma   90.00
#
_symmetry.space_group_name_H-M   'P 1'
#
loop_
_entity.id
_entity.type
_entity.pdbx_description
1 polymer ?
#
loop_
_entity_poly.entity_id
_entity_poly.type
_entity_poly.pdbx_seq_one_letter_code
_entity_poly.pdbx_strand_id
1 'polypeptide(L)'
;MNKLLSASIKDISRRIFNGVMRPSEVCGTCVKLTAHVKPLNAYITVTNDIASEQANDADARQQRNSLLGPLDGIPIAIKDNYCVKDIPTTCASRMLTNFSPGYNATIYERLRMQGTVLIGKTNLDEFAMGSGTVDSLYGPTKNLWGSEVLSQFYSYELDSSVITERKLCEKDAWRIAGGSSGGSAVAVATGTCYAALGSDTGGSTRNPASYCGLVGLKPTYGLVSRYGLIPLLNSMDMPGILTRIVDDIVLILNAIAGPDSADPTTVQKEYVPINLPNTIDVSNLRIGIPKEYGVQGISKEMQACWNEVSHHLEEAGASIVPVSLPHTNYSIVCYSVLNRCDVASNLACYDGIEYGHRADEWSSAYELYKKTRSEGFNDVVKGRILVGNYFLLAENYKEYYVKAMKMRRLITQDFDVLWNNNIDLLLTPTTLTEAPSYDEFIKLDNQTQCLIQDHCTQPANMAGLPAINVPIKLSRRGLPLSLQLMAPLFHEQRLLTVAKWIEQAVQFPRLELKESCLL
;
A
#
# COMPACT_ATOMS: atom_id res chain seq x y z
N MET A 1 -22.87 -5.26 -15.80
CA MET A 1 -21.51 -5.54 -15.29
C MET A 1 -20.62 -4.30 -15.22
N ASN A 2 -20.95 -3.17 -15.86
CA ASN A 2 -20.13 -1.93 -15.91
C ASN A 2 -19.79 -1.26 -14.57
N LYS A 3 -20.48 -1.63 -13.48
CA LYS A 3 -20.32 -1.01 -12.16
C LYS A 3 -19.30 -1.71 -11.24
N LEU A 4 -18.42 -2.58 -11.76
CA LEU A 4 -17.41 -3.26 -10.92
C LEU A 4 -16.54 -2.26 -10.13
N LEU A 5 -16.15 -1.17 -10.78
CA LEU A 5 -15.33 -0.13 -10.16
C LEU A 5 -16.10 0.81 -9.24
N SER A 6 -17.35 1.16 -9.59
CA SER A 6 -18.17 2.09 -8.82
C SER A 6 -18.95 1.43 -7.68
N ALA A 7 -19.06 0.11 -7.66
CA ALA A 7 -19.68 -0.67 -6.58
C ALA A 7 -18.69 -0.97 -5.44
N SER A 8 -19.18 -0.86 -4.20
CA SER A 8 -18.48 -1.29 -2.99
C SER A 8 -18.48 -2.81 -2.84
N ILE A 9 -17.60 -3.34 -1.99
CA ILE A 9 -17.66 -4.77 -1.59
C ILE A 9 -19.04 -5.08 -1.00
N LYS A 10 -19.59 -4.19 -0.17
CA LYS A 10 -20.91 -4.36 0.45
C LYS A 10 -22.03 -4.49 -0.60
N ASP A 11 -21.98 -3.70 -1.67
CA ASP A 11 -22.99 -3.78 -2.74
C ASP A 11 -22.89 -5.07 -3.54
N ILE A 12 -21.67 -5.51 -3.86
CA ILE A 12 -21.43 -6.77 -4.58
C ILE A 12 -21.83 -7.96 -3.72
N SER A 13 -21.41 -7.96 -2.46
CA SER A 13 -21.79 -8.97 -1.48
C SER A 13 -23.31 -9.09 -1.34
N ARG A 14 -24.05 -7.97 -1.29
CA ARG A 14 -25.51 -7.99 -1.27
C ARG A 14 -26.12 -8.59 -2.54
N ARG A 15 -25.55 -8.32 -3.72
CA ARG A 15 -26.01 -8.90 -4.99
C ARG A 15 -25.75 -10.40 -5.06
N ILE A 16 -24.60 -10.85 -4.56
CA ILE A 16 -24.27 -12.26 -4.40
C ILE A 16 -25.25 -12.90 -3.42
N PHE A 17 -25.44 -12.34 -2.23
CA PHE A 17 -26.36 -12.89 -1.23
C PHE A 17 -27.79 -13.05 -1.78
N ASN A 18 -28.26 -12.08 -2.56
CA ASN A 18 -29.60 -12.09 -3.16
C ASN A 18 -29.72 -12.95 -4.44
N GLY A 19 -28.64 -13.62 -4.88
CA GLY A 19 -28.65 -14.44 -6.10
C GLY A 19 -28.75 -13.63 -7.41
N VAL A 20 -28.55 -12.31 -7.36
CA VAL A 20 -28.57 -11.42 -8.54
C VAL A 20 -27.32 -11.62 -9.42
N MET A 21 -26.24 -12.10 -8.82
CA MET A 21 -24.94 -12.30 -9.45
C MET A 21 -24.22 -13.47 -8.79
N ARG A 22 -23.46 -14.24 -9.55
CA ARG A 22 -22.62 -15.33 -9.02
C ARG A 22 -21.19 -14.86 -8.74
N PRO A 23 -20.55 -15.32 -7.65
CA PRO A 23 -19.10 -15.14 -7.44
C PRO A 23 -18.24 -15.45 -8.67
N SER A 24 -18.53 -16.55 -9.38
CA SER A 24 -17.81 -16.95 -10.61
C SER A 24 -17.92 -15.92 -11.74
N GLU A 25 -19.06 -15.21 -11.87
CA GLU A 25 -19.23 -14.15 -12.87
C GLU A 25 -18.40 -12.91 -12.53
N VAL A 26 -18.36 -12.52 -11.25
CA VAL A 26 -17.51 -11.43 -10.75
C VAL A 26 -16.04 -11.76 -10.99
N CYS A 27 -15.62 -12.95 -10.55
CA CYS A 27 -14.25 -13.44 -10.74
C CYS A 27 -13.86 -13.48 -12.21
N GLY A 28 -14.69 -14.08 -13.07
CA GLY A 28 -14.43 -14.19 -14.50
C GLY A 28 -14.25 -12.82 -15.17
N THR A 29 -15.00 -11.81 -14.72
CA THR A 29 -14.86 -10.44 -15.24
C THR A 29 -13.56 -9.78 -14.77
N CYS A 30 -13.22 -9.93 -13.48
CA CYS A 30 -11.96 -9.45 -12.92
C CYS A 30 -10.74 -10.08 -13.60
N VAL A 31 -10.75 -11.40 -13.83
CA VAL A 31 -9.70 -12.14 -14.54
C VAL A 31 -9.59 -11.69 -16.00
N LYS A 32 -10.70 -11.52 -16.73
CA LYS A 32 -10.65 -10.97 -18.10
C LYS A 32 -9.99 -9.59 -18.13
N LEU A 33 -10.31 -8.75 -17.14
CA LEU A 33 -9.77 -7.40 -17.05
C LEU A 33 -8.25 -7.38 -16.85
N THR A 34 -7.65 -8.40 -16.22
CA THR A 34 -6.17 -8.46 -16.07
C THR A 34 -5.46 -8.49 -17.42
N ALA A 35 -6.08 -9.06 -18.46
CA ALA A 35 -5.53 -9.06 -19.81
C ALA A 35 -5.54 -7.64 -20.44
N HIS A 36 -6.62 -6.88 -20.27
CA HIS A 36 -6.74 -5.52 -20.81
C HIS A 36 -5.79 -4.53 -20.12
N VAL A 37 -5.52 -4.71 -18.83
CA VAL A 37 -4.64 -3.83 -18.06
C VAL A 37 -3.20 -4.35 -17.97
N LYS A 38 -2.87 -5.42 -18.68
CA LYS A 38 -1.50 -5.96 -18.79
C LYS A 38 -0.44 -4.90 -19.11
N PRO A 39 -0.69 -3.88 -19.98
CA PRO A 39 0.29 -2.81 -20.23
C PRO A 39 0.69 -2.00 -18.99
N LEU A 40 -0.09 -2.03 -17.91
CA LEU A 40 0.22 -1.37 -16.64
C LEU A 40 1.08 -2.23 -15.70
N ASN A 41 1.22 -3.52 -15.99
CA ASN A 41 2.10 -4.45 -15.28
C ASN A 41 1.83 -4.54 -13.75
N ALA A 42 0.56 -4.72 -13.39
CA ALA A 42 0.13 -4.78 -11.99
C ALA A 42 0.42 -6.13 -11.30
N TYR A 43 0.50 -7.23 -12.06
CA TYR A 43 0.64 -8.59 -11.55
C TYR A 43 1.94 -9.23 -12.03
N ILE A 44 2.61 -9.94 -11.12
CA ILE A 44 3.69 -10.89 -11.46
C ILE A 44 3.07 -12.23 -11.85
N THR A 45 2.11 -12.70 -11.03
CA THR A 45 1.42 -13.97 -11.23
C THR A 45 -0.08 -13.74 -11.15
N VAL A 46 -0.81 -14.11 -12.21
CA VAL A 46 -2.29 -14.18 -12.19
C VAL A 46 -2.68 -15.63 -11.90
N THR A 47 -3.58 -15.85 -10.95
CA THR A 47 -3.91 -17.19 -10.42
C THR A 47 -5.25 -17.69 -10.98
N ASN A 48 -5.38 -17.74 -12.31
CA ASN A 48 -6.66 -18.04 -13.00
C ASN A 48 -7.36 -19.30 -12.47
N ASP A 49 -6.64 -20.40 -12.34
CA ASP A 49 -7.22 -21.69 -11.95
C ASP A 49 -7.70 -21.66 -10.49
N ILE A 50 -6.87 -21.12 -9.59
CA ILE A 50 -7.19 -20.95 -8.16
C ILE A 50 -8.37 -19.97 -7.99
N ALA A 51 -8.38 -18.88 -8.75
CA ALA A 51 -9.46 -17.89 -8.72
C ALA A 51 -10.79 -18.53 -9.14
N SER A 52 -10.76 -19.32 -10.23
CA SER A 52 -11.91 -20.06 -10.72
C SER A 52 -12.42 -21.08 -9.69
N GLU A 53 -11.52 -21.88 -9.11
CA GLU A 53 -11.86 -22.86 -8.07
C GLU A 53 -12.51 -22.18 -6.85
N GLN A 54 -11.87 -21.15 -6.29
CA GLN A 54 -12.37 -20.42 -5.12
C GLN A 54 -13.72 -19.74 -5.40
N ALA A 55 -13.93 -19.22 -6.61
CA ALA A 55 -15.19 -18.63 -7.01
C ALA A 55 -16.30 -19.68 -7.20
N ASN A 56 -15.98 -20.86 -7.76
CA ASN A 56 -16.93 -21.98 -7.88
C ASN A 56 -17.33 -22.54 -6.50
N ASP A 57 -16.39 -22.58 -5.55
CA ASP A 57 -16.68 -22.92 -4.17
C ASP A 57 -17.65 -21.92 -3.52
N ALA A 58 -17.46 -20.63 -3.79
CA ALA A 58 -18.38 -19.57 -3.34
C ALA A 58 -19.75 -19.68 -4.02
N ASP A 59 -19.83 -20.01 -5.32
CA ASP A 59 -21.09 -20.33 -6.02
C ASP A 59 -21.81 -21.49 -5.34
N ALA A 60 -21.10 -22.57 -5.00
CA ALA A 60 -21.67 -23.73 -4.31
C ALA A 60 -22.17 -23.39 -2.90
N ARG A 61 -21.50 -22.45 -2.19
CA ARG A 61 -21.99 -21.92 -0.91
C ARG A 61 -23.22 -21.03 -1.11
N GLN A 62 -23.24 -20.17 -2.12
CA GLN A 62 -24.38 -19.33 -2.48
C GLN A 62 -25.63 -20.19 -2.76
N GLN A 63 -25.51 -21.21 -3.62
CA GLN A 63 -26.63 -22.09 -3.98
C GLN A 63 -27.23 -22.84 -2.77
N ARG A 64 -26.41 -23.12 -1.76
CA ARG A 64 -26.83 -23.78 -0.51
C ARG A 64 -27.25 -22.80 0.58
N ASN A 65 -27.31 -21.49 0.30
CA ASN A 65 -27.55 -20.43 1.28
C ASN A 65 -26.58 -20.49 2.48
N SER A 66 -25.31 -20.83 2.23
CA SER A 66 -24.28 -21.06 3.25
C SER A 66 -23.03 -20.20 3.00
N LEU A 67 -23.21 -18.95 2.55
CA LEU A 67 -22.12 -17.99 2.39
C LEU A 67 -21.47 -17.68 3.75
N LEU A 68 -20.15 -17.50 3.75
CA LEU A 68 -19.34 -17.32 4.96
C LEU A 68 -19.43 -15.91 5.55
N GLY A 69 -19.82 -14.92 4.75
CA GLY A 69 -19.97 -13.54 5.19
C GLY A 69 -19.82 -12.53 4.05
N PRO A 70 -19.57 -11.25 4.37
CA PRO A 70 -19.52 -10.17 3.40
C PRO A 70 -18.40 -10.30 2.34
N LEU A 71 -17.35 -11.06 2.64
CA LEU A 71 -16.17 -11.25 1.77
C LEU A 71 -16.21 -12.53 0.93
N ASP A 72 -17.23 -13.38 1.11
CA ASP A 72 -17.32 -14.65 0.40
C ASP A 72 -17.57 -14.42 -1.10
N GLY A 73 -16.68 -14.94 -1.93
CA GLY A 73 -16.70 -14.75 -3.38
C GLY A 73 -16.11 -13.42 -3.87
N ILE A 74 -15.57 -12.57 -3.00
CA ILE A 74 -15.04 -11.26 -3.37
C ILE A 74 -13.59 -11.38 -3.91
N PRO A 75 -13.31 -10.88 -5.13
CA PRO A 75 -11.96 -10.85 -5.68
C PRO A 75 -10.99 -9.92 -4.93
N ILE A 76 -9.85 -10.47 -4.52
CA ILE A 76 -8.74 -9.75 -3.89
C ILE A 76 -7.42 -10.02 -4.60
N ALA A 77 -6.43 -9.15 -4.39
CA ALA A 77 -5.05 -9.38 -4.78
C ALA A 77 -4.10 -9.27 -3.59
N ILE A 78 -2.90 -9.85 -3.69
CA ILE A 78 -1.91 -9.82 -2.61
C ILE A 78 -0.52 -9.49 -3.16
N LYS A 79 0.22 -8.62 -2.50
CA LYS A 79 1.59 -8.28 -2.89
C LYS A 79 2.51 -9.50 -2.89
N ASP A 80 3.41 -9.58 -3.86
CA ASP A 80 4.26 -10.76 -4.05
C ASP A 80 5.42 -10.90 -3.04
N ASN A 81 5.37 -10.17 -1.93
CA ASN A 81 6.19 -10.41 -0.74
C ASN A 81 5.42 -11.09 0.40
N TYR A 82 4.17 -11.51 0.16
CA TYR A 82 3.46 -12.42 1.06
C TYR A 82 3.53 -13.85 0.54
N CYS A 83 3.91 -14.76 1.44
CA CYS A 83 3.88 -16.19 1.18
C CYS A 83 2.43 -16.64 0.99
N VAL A 84 2.18 -17.31 -0.12
CA VAL A 84 0.95 -18.05 -0.35
C VAL A 84 1.36 -19.46 -0.74
N LYS A 85 0.81 -20.44 -0.04
CA LYS A 85 1.18 -21.84 -0.16
C LYS A 85 1.03 -22.30 -1.60
N ASP A 86 2.06 -22.95 -2.11
CA ASP A 86 2.13 -23.53 -3.46
C ASP A 86 2.01 -22.50 -4.61
N ILE A 87 2.07 -21.20 -4.32
CA ILE A 87 2.08 -20.12 -5.32
C ILE A 87 3.44 -19.40 -5.29
N PRO A 88 4.10 -19.20 -6.45
CA PRO A 88 5.36 -18.47 -6.50
C PRO A 88 5.30 -17.14 -5.73
N THR A 89 6.31 -16.92 -4.89
CA THR A 89 6.48 -15.70 -4.10
C THR A 89 7.88 -15.18 -4.35
N THR A 90 8.01 -14.15 -5.19
CA THR A 90 9.30 -13.80 -5.80
C THR A 90 9.91 -12.53 -5.23
N CYS A 91 9.13 -11.74 -4.49
CA CYS A 91 9.51 -10.39 -4.07
C CYS A 91 10.00 -9.51 -5.23
N ALA A 92 9.54 -9.76 -6.47
CA ALA A 92 10.05 -9.14 -7.69
C ALA A 92 11.58 -9.29 -7.88
N SER A 93 12.18 -10.34 -7.33
CA SER A 93 13.64 -10.57 -7.32
C SER A 93 13.99 -11.85 -8.06
N ARG A 94 15.15 -11.86 -8.72
CA ARG A 94 15.72 -13.09 -9.28
C ARG A 94 16.01 -14.09 -8.16
N MET A 95 16.36 -13.61 -6.97
CA MET A 95 16.66 -14.44 -5.82
C MET A 95 15.54 -15.44 -5.47
N LEU A 96 14.29 -15.11 -5.77
CA LEU A 96 13.13 -15.93 -5.38
C LEU A 96 12.23 -16.32 -6.56
N THR A 97 12.69 -16.24 -7.82
CA THR A 97 11.87 -16.64 -8.99
C THR A 97 11.37 -18.08 -8.92
N ASN A 98 12.11 -18.96 -8.25
CA ASN A 98 11.80 -20.39 -8.10
C ASN A 98 11.28 -20.74 -6.70
N PHE A 99 10.98 -19.75 -5.86
CA PHE A 99 10.50 -19.99 -4.50
C PHE A 99 8.97 -20.17 -4.48
N SER A 100 8.54 -21.35 -4.05
CA SER A 100 7.14 -21.67 -3.75
C SER A 100 7.02 -21.97 -2.24
N PRO A 101 6.36 -21.12 -1.45
CA PRO A 101 6.22 -21.33 -0.01
C PRO A 101 5.37 -22.57 0.31
N GLY A 102 5.72 -23.29 1.37
CA GLY A 102 4.90 -24.40 1.90
C GLY A 102 3.76 -23.96 2.83
N TYR A 103 3.54 -22.66 3.01
CA TYR A 103 2.63 -22.10 4.01
C TYR A 103 2.01 -20.77 3.54
N ASN A 104 0.89 -20.40 4.16
CA ASN A 104 0.21 -19.13 3.93
C ASN A 104 0.65 -18.08 4.95
N ALA A 105 0.80 -16.83 4.51
CA ALA A 105 0.82 -15.69 5.41
C ALA A 105 -0.50 -15.61 6.18
N THR A 106 -0.45 -15.25 7.47
CA THR A 106 -1.64 -15.25 8.35
C THR A 106 -2.75 -14.36 7.80
N ILE A 107 -2.40 -13.19 7.26
CA ILE A 107 -3.38 -12.26 6.69
C ILE A 107 -4.12 -12.85 5.47
N TYR A 108 -3.41 -13.65 4.67
CA TYR A 108 -4.01 -14.32 3.52
C TYR A 108 -4.90 -15.47 3.97
N GLU A 109 -4.42 -16.29 4.92
CA GLU A 109 -5.21 -17.39 5.46
C GLU A 109 -6.52 -16.88 6.09
N ARG A 110 -6.46 -15.77 6.82
CA ARG A 110 -7.66 -15.10 7.37
C ARG A 110 -8.66 -14.69 6.28
N LEU A 111 -8.20 -14.07 5.19
CA LEU A 111 -9.09 -13.71 4.07
C LEU A 111 -9.64 -14.94 3.35
N ARG A 112 -8.80 -15.95 3.10
CA ARG A 112 -9.21 -17.22 2.50
C ARG A 112 -10.30 -17.92 3.32
N MET A 113 -10.19 -17.92 4.65
CA MET A 113 -11.23 -18.45 5.54
C MET A 113 -12.55 -17.66 5.48
N GLN A 114 -12.54 -16.41 5.01
CA GLN A 114 -13.75 -15.61 4.74
C GLN A 114 -14.33 -15.86 3.33
N GLY A 115 -13.73 -16.75 2.53
CA GLY A 115 -14.19 -17.12 1.20
C GLY A 115 -13.75 -16.16 0.09
N THR A 116 -12.76 -15.29 0.31
CA THR A 116 -12.25 -14.40 -0.74
C THR A 116 -11.62 -15.17 -1.89
N VAL A 117 -11.67 -14.59 -3.09
CA VAL A 117 -11.09 -15.16 -4.31
C VAL A 117 -9.78 -14.47 -4.66
N LEU A 118 -8.68 -15.21 -4.73
CA LEU A 118 -7.35 -14.67 -5.06
C LEU A 118 -7.18 -14.53 -6.57
N ILE A 119 -7.08 -13.29 -7.05
CA ILE A 119 -6.83 -12.97 -8.48
C ILE A 119 -5.36 -13.10 -8.85
N GLY A 120 -4.44 -12.78 -7.93
CA GLY A 120 -3.02 -12.95 -8.19
C GLY A 120 -2.07 -12.27 -7.21
N LYS A 121 -0.79 -12.44 -7.50
CA LYS A 121 0.35 -11.84 -6.81
C LYS A 121 0.76 -10.55 -7.53
N THR A 122 0.70 -9.42 -6.83
CA THR A 122 0.93 -8.10 -7.45
C THR A 122 2.39 -7.69 -7.44
N ASN A 123 2.79 -6.96 -8.48
CA ASN A 123 4.14 -6.44 -8.67
C ASN A 123 4.54 -5.41 -7.59
N LEU A 124 5.85 -5.26 -7.38
CA LEU A 124 6.47 -4.44 -6.33
C LEU A 124 7.91 -4.07 -6.71
N ASP A 125 8.49 -3.05 -6.06
CA ASP A 125 9.95 -2.89 -6.06
C ASP A 125 10.61 -4.13 -5.40
N GLU A 126 11.79 -4.52 -5.90
CA GLU A 126 12.49 -5.72 -5.44
C GLU A 126 12.65 -5.72 -3.90
N PHE A 127 12.18 -6.78 -3.24
CA PHE A 127 12.15 -6.90 -1.77
C PHE A 127 11.51 -5.69 -1.05
N ALA A 128 10.52 -5.06 -1.68
CA ALA A 128 9.84 -3.86 -1.20
C ALA A 128 10.75 -2.61 -1.09
N MET A 129 11.92 -2.60 -1.75
CA MET A 129 12.94 -1.55 -1.64
C MET A 129 12.83 -0.46 -2.72
N GLY A 130 11.79 0.37 -2.65
CA GLY A 130 11.63 1.52 -3.54
C GLY A 130 10.32 2.26 -3.32
N SER A 131 10.15 3.34 -4.08
CA SER A 131 9.00 4.25 -3.99
C SER A 131 8.31 4.49 -5.35
N GLY A 132 8.63 3.69 -6.37
CA GLY A 132 8.12 3.85 -7.73
C GLY A 132 7.59 2.58 -8.39
N THR A 133 7.87 1.40 -7.83
CA THR A 133 7.69 0.10 -8.50
C THR A 133 8.40 0.07 -9.85
N VAL A 134 9.64 0.57 -9.89
CA VAL A 134 10.49 0.63 -11.08
C VAL A 134 11.66 -0.36 -11.02
N ASP A 135 11.99 -0.84 -9.83
CA ASP A 135 13.13 -1.72 -9.57
C ASP A 135 12.76 -3.22 -9.64
N SER A 136 11.54 -3.55 -10.11
CA SER A 136 11.07 -4.93 -10.25
C SER A 136 11.81 -5.68 -11.35
N LEU A 137 12.19 -6.94 -11.09
CA LEU A 137 12.68 -7.87 -12.12
C LEU A 137 11.69 -8.03 -13.29
N TYR A 138 10.40 -7.94 -13.00
CA TYR A 138 9.32 -8.14 -13.97
C TYR A 138 8.94 -6.85 -14.72
N GLY A 139 9.78 -5.81 -14.59
CA GLY A 139 9.56 -4.51 -15.20
C GLY A 139 8.68 -3.59 -14.37
N PRO A 140 8.65 -2.29 -14.71
CA PRO A 140 7.98 -1.29 -13.91
C PRO A 140 6.44 -1.43 -13.94
N THR A 141 5.77 -1.04 -12.86
CA THR A 141 4.31 -0.85 -12.84
C THR A 141 3.97 0.59 -13.23
N LYS A 142 3.04 0.74 -14.18
CA LYS A 142 2.60 2.04 -14.69
C LYS A 142 1.29 2.47 -14.05
N ASN A 143 1.16 3.75 -13.74
CA ASN A 143 -0.07 4.31 -13.19
C ASN A 143 -1.22 4.24 -14.21
N LEU A 144 -2.44 3.98 -13.74
CA LEU A 144 -3.65 4.08 -14.56
C LEU A 144 -3.92 5.54 -14.94
N TRP A 145 -3.80 6.48 -14.00
CA TRP A 145 -4.02 7.90 -14.25
C TRP A 145 -2.97 8.44 -15.22
N GLY A 146 -3.43 9.10 -16.28
CA GLY A 146 -2.57 9.59 -17.37
C GLY A 146 -2.10 8.52 -18.35
N SER A 147 -2.62 7.29 -18.29
CA SER A 147 -2.30 6.22 -19.26
C SER A 147 -3.28 6.15 -20.43
N GLU A 148 -2.84 5.51 -21.51
CA GLU A 148 -3.73 5.12 -22.62
C GLU A 148 -4.79 4.11 -22.19
N VAL A 149 -4.48 3.26 -21.21
CA VAL A 149 -5.42 2.28 -20.67
C VAL A 149 -6.64 2.98 -20.05
N LEU A 150 -6.42 4.08 -19.31
CA LEU A 150 -7.51 4.90 -18.76
C LEU A 150 -8.40 5.45 -19.87
N SER A 151 -7.81 6.11 -20.87
CA SER A 151 -8.58 6.76 -21.95
C SER A 151 -9.30 5.75 -22.84
N GLN A 152 -8.75 4.55 -23.01
CA GLN A 152 -9.33 3.49 -23.82
C GLN A 152 -10.50 2.81 -23.11
N PHE A 153 -10.32 2.35 -21.87
CA PHE A 153 -11.25 1.42 -21.22
C PHE A 153 -12.13 2.03 -20.12
N TYR A 154 -11.84 3.26 -19.66
CA TYR A 154 -12.50 3.84 -18.49
C TYR A 154 -13.11 5.22 -18.78
N SER A 155 -14.13 5.57 -18.00
CA SER A 155 -14.76 6.89 -17.95
C SER A 155 -14.93 7.34 -16.50
N TYR A 156 -15.02 8.65 -16.29
CA TYR A 156 -15.34 9.25 -14.99
C TYR A 156 -15.94 10.63 -15.22
N GLU A 157 -16.81 11.06 -14.31
CA GLU A 157 -17.37 12.41 -14.35
C GLU A 157 -16.30 13.42 -13.94
N LEU A 158 -16.18 14.48 -14.74
CA LEU A 158 -15.36 15.65 -14.44
C LEU A 158 -16.31 16.79 -14.08
N ASP A 159 -15.97 17.56 -13.04
CA ASP A 159 -16.65 18.82 -12.83
C ASP A 159 -16.43 19.73 -14.04
N SER A 160 -17.52 20.16 -14.65
CA SER A 160 -17.57 21.00 -15.87
C SER A 160 -16.81 22.33 -15.76
N SER A 161 -16.42 22.73 -14.55
CA SER A 161 -15.57 23.89 -14.27
C SER A 161 -14.08 23.67 -14.60
N VAL A 162 -13.64 22.41 -14.77
CA VAL A 162 -12.26 22.02 -15.10
C VAL A 162 -12.15 21.63 -16.57
N ILE A 163 -12.47 22.56 -17.47
CA ILE A 163 -12.09 22.43 -18.87
C ILE A 163 -10.61 22.84 -18.97
N THR A 164 -9.71 21.89 -18.74
CA THR A 164 -8.36 21.99 -19.29
C THR A 164 -8.36 21.26 -20.63
N GLU A 165 -7.95 21.97 -21.69
CA GLU A 165 -7.46 21.33 -22.91
C GLU A 165 -6.51 20.22 -22.48
N ARG A 166 -6.95 18.96 -22.61
CA ARG A 166 -6.07 17.81 -22.52
C ARG A 166 -5.08 17.96 -23.67
N LYS A 167 -3.98 18.71 -23.45
CA LYS A 167 -2.72 18.28 -24.03
C LYS A 167 -2.48 16.92 -23.40
N LEU A 168 -2.94 15.88 -24.10
CA LEU A 168 -2.41 14.53 -23.97
C LEU A 168 -0.93 14.73 -23.67
N CYS A 169 -0.49 14.28 -22.49
CA CYS A 169 0.93 14.26 -22.15
C CYS A 169 1.67 13.76 -23.39
N GLU A 170 2.81 14.39 -23.70
CA GLU A 170 3.70 13.97 -24.78
C GLU A 170 3.70 12.44 -24.86
N LYS A 171 3.47 11.91 -26.06
CA LYS A 171 3.01 10.54 -26.37
C LYS A 171 3.73 9.38 -25.64
N ASP A 172 4.82 9.64 -24.93
CA ASP A 172 5.68 8.66 -24.27
C ASP A 172 5.81 8.83 -22.73
N ALA A 173 5.28 9.89 -22.11
CA ALA A 173 5.51 10.20 -20.69
C ALA A 173 4.48 9.54 -19.73
N TRP A 174 4.61 8.23 -19.49
CA TRP A 174 3.82 7.53 -18.47
C TRP A 174 4.27 7.87 -17.03
N ARG A 175 3.38 7.66 -16.04
CA ARG A 175 3.60 8.01 -14.62
C ARG A 175 3.87 6.79 -13.76
N ILE A 176 4.74 6.93 -12.76
CA ILE A 176 4.95 5.86 -11.77
C ILE A 176 3.68 5.60 -10.94
N ALA A 177 3.48 4.35 -10.52
CA ALA A 177 2.36 3.98 -9.66
C ALA A 177 2.62 4.26 -8.17
N GLY A 178 3.81 4.75 -7.82
CA GLY A 178 4.32 4.76 -6.45
C GLY A 178 4.86 3.40 -6.05
N GLY A 179 5.39 3.31 -4.82
CA GLY A 179 6.05 2.08 -4.40
C GLY A 179 6.22 1.96 -2.89
N SER A 180 6.49 0.75 -2.40
CA SER A 180 6.75 -0.45 -3.21
C SER A 180 5.51 -1.30 -3.54
N SER A 181 4.30 -0.92 -3.13
CA SER A 181 3.06 -1.68 -3.45
C SER A 181 2.32 -1.15 -4.68
N GLY A 182 3.05 -0.68 -5.72
CA GLY A 182 2.44 -0.09 -6.90
C GLY A 182 1.55 -1.05 -7.69
N GLY A 183 1.95 -2.32 -7.80
CA GLY A 183 1.12 -3.35 -8.44
C GLY A 183 -0.21 -3.54 -7.71
N SER A 184 -0.20 -3.55 -6.37
CA SER A 184 -1.41 -3.64 -5.55
C SER A 184 -2.34 -2.45 -5.76
N ALA A 185 -1.78 -1.24 -5.85
CA ALA A 185 -2.56 -0.04 -6.12
C ALA A 185 -3.19 -0.07 -7.52
N VAL A 186 -2.41 -0.42 -8.55
CA VAL A 186 -2.95 -0.50 -9.92
C VAL A 186 -4.00 -1.61 -10.06
N ALA A 187 -3.82 -2.75 -9.38
CA ALA A 187 -4.81 -3.82 -9.36
C ALA A 187 -6.19 -3.35 -8.85
N VAL A 188 -6.20 -2.55 -7.78
CA VAL A 188 -7.43 -1.99 -7.20
C VAL A 188 -8.00 -0.85 -8.05
N ALA A 189 -7.14 0.05 -8.54
CA ALA A 189 -7.54 1.20 -9.36
C ALA A 189 -8.17 0.79 -10.70
N THR A 190 -7.71 -0.33 -11.27
CA THR A 190 -8.26 -0.91 -12.50
C THR A 190 -9.53 -1.71 -12.27
N GLY A 191 -9.83 -2.15 -11.05
CA GLY A 191 -11.00 -2.98 -10.77
C GLY A 191 -10.80 -4.46 -11.11
N THR A 192 -9.54 -4.88 -11.34
CA THR A 192 -9.19 -6.30 -11.42
C THR A 192 -9.35 -7.01 -10.06
N CYS A 193 -9.44 -6.25 -8.98
CA CYS A 193 -9.87 -6.72 -7.66
C CYS A 193 -10.58 -5.61 -6.88
N TYR A 194 -11.23 -5.96 -5.77
CA TYR A 194 -11.91 -5.00 -4.87
C TYR A 194 -11.00 -4.47 -3.77
N ALA A 195 -10.09 -5.33 -3.30
CA ALA A 195 -9.09 -4.97 -2.31
C ALA A 195 -7.76 -5.64 -2.65
N ALA A 196 -6.67 -4.98 -2.29
CA ALA A 196 -5.35 -5.59 -2.34
C ALA A 196 -4.60 -5.41 -1.01
N LEU A 197 -3.87 -6.45 -0.63
CA LEU A 197 -2.93 -6.39 0.48
C LEU A 197 -1.57 -5.90 -0.04
N GLY A 198 -1.11 -4.77 0.50
CA GLY A 198 0.23 -4.23 0.31
C GLY A 198 1.10 -4.45 1.55
N SER A 199 2.30 -3.88 1.55
CA SER A 199 3.11 -3.73 2.76
C SER A 199 3.57 -2.27 2.88
N ASP A 200 3.75 -1.78 4.10
CA ASP A 200 4.14 -0.40 4.38
C ASP A 200 5.23 -0.35 5.44
N THR A 201 6.44 0.01 5.01
CA THR A 201 7.61 0.13 5.88
C THR A 201 8.07 1.58 6.05
N GLY A 202 7.89 2.41 5.01
CA GLY A 202 8.13 3.86 5.06
C GLY A 202 7.04 4.70 4.39
N GLY A 203 5.93 4.09 3.98
CA GLY A 203 4.95 4.70 3.06
C GLY A 203 4.46 3.76 1.97
N SER A 204 4.98 2.55 1.89
CA SER A 204 4.84 1.68 0.72
C SER A 204 3.44 1.18 0.40
N THR A 205 2.43 1.50 1.21
CA THR A 205 1.00 1.37 0.88
C THR A 205 0.34 2.73 0.64
N ARG A 206 0.66 3.73 1.47
CA ARG A 206 0.05 5.08 1.38
C ARG A 206 0.54 5.89 0.18
N ASN A 207 1.84 5.83 -0.16
CA ASN A 207 2.42 6.46 -1.33
C ASN A 207 1.77 5.97 -2.65
N PRO A 208 1.73 4.66 -2.95
CA PRO A 208 1.07 4.20 -4.16
C PRO A 208 -0.45 4.40 -4.14
N ALA A 209 -1.10 4.36 -2.96
CA ALA A 209 -2.50 4.75 -2.83
C ALA A 209 -2.73 6.21 -3.21
N SER A 210 -1.84 7.12 -2.79
CA SER A 210 -1.90 8.55 -3.14
C SER A 210 -1.85 8.74 -4.66
N TYR A 211 -0.87 8.14 -5.32
CA TYR A 211 -0.67 8.29 -6.76
C TYR A 211 -1.71 7.59 -7.62
N CYS A 212 -2.31 6.51 -7.13
CA CYS A 212 -3.35 5.80 -7.87
C CYS A 212 -4.77 6.28 -7.52
N GLY A 213 -4.93 7.27 -6.64
CA GLY A 213 -6.23 7.82 -6.26
C GLY A 213 -7.08 6.82 -5.46
N LEU A 214 -6.47 6.18 -4.46
CA LEU A 214 -7.07 5.11 -3.66
C LEU A 214 -7.03 5.42 -2.17
N VAL A 215 -7.89 4.73 -1.42
CA VAL A 215 -7.79 4.67 0.03
C VAL A 215 -6.73 3.63 0.41
N GLY A 216 -5.74 4.04 1.21
CA GLY A 216 -4.62 3.17 1.60
C GLY A 216 -4.36 3.23 3.10
N LEU A 217 -4.58 2.14 3.83
CA LEU A 217 -4.38 2.07 5.27
C LEU A 217 -3.07 1.34 5.62
N LYS A 218 -2.26 1.96 6.47
CA LYS A 218 -1.27 1.30 7.32
C LYS A 218 -1.83 1.22 8.75
N PRO A 219 -2.15 0.03 9.29
CA PRO A 219 -2.61 -0.13 10.67
C PRO A 219 -1.52 0.16 11.71
N THR A 220 -1.88 0.16 12.99
CA THR A 220 -0.95 0.23 14.12
C THR A 220 0.05 -0.92 14.08
N TYR A 221 1.31 -0.65 14.40
CA TYR A 221 2.32 -1.70 14.55
C TYR A 221 1.88 -2.72 15.61
N GLY A 222 1.73 -3.98 15.20
CA GLY A 222 1.29 -5.09 16.05
C GLY A 222 -0.22 -5.35 16.03
N LEU A 223 -1.03 -4.58 15.27
CA LEU A 223 -2.46 -4.89 15.11
C LEU A 223 -2.71 -6.05 14.14
N VAL A 224 -1.87 -6.19 13.11
CA VAL A 224 -2.00 -7.20 12.06
C VAL A 224 -0.70 -8.02 12.02
N SER A 225 -0.84 -9.34 11.88
CA SER A 225 0.30 -10.27 11.83
C SER A 225 1.19 -10.05 10.61
N ARG A 226 2.50 -10.14 10.84
CA ARG A 226 3.55 -10.17 9.81
C ARG A 226 3.99 -11.59 9.45
N TYR A 227 3.40 -12.63 10.05
CA TYR A 227 3.76 -13.99 9.71
C TYR A 227 3.51 -14.29 8.22
N GLY A 228 4.54 -14.74 7.52
CA GLY A 228 4.57 -14.96 6.08
C GLY A 228 4.71 -13.71 5.20
N LEU A 229 4.88 -12.52 5.79
CA LEU A 229 5.43 -11.36 5.10
C LEU A 229 6.95 -11.51 5.06
N ILE A 230 7.53 -11.51 3.85
CA ILE A 230 8.99 -11.48 3.68
C ILE A 230 9.51 -10.13 4.18
N PRO A 231 10.37 -10.11 5.22
CA PRO A 231 10.67 -8.89 5.97
C PRO A 231 11.65 -7.98 5.23
N LEU A 232 11.43 -6.67 5.39
CA LEU A 232 12.33 -5.59 5.00
C LEU A 232 12.97 -4.95 6.24
N LEU A 233 12.15 -4.45 7.18
CA LEU A 233 12.57 -3.88 8.47
C LEU A 233 11.57 -4.30 9.57
N ASN A 234 11.96 -5.26 10.41
CA ASN A 234 11.06 -5.98 11.30
C ASN A 234 10.29 -5.07 12.26
N SER A 235 10.93 -3.98 12.68
CA SER A 235 10.37 -3.02 13.63
C SER A 235 9.46 -1.97 13.00
N MET A 236 9.19 -2.03 11.69
CA MET A 236 8.37 -1.06 10.96
C MET A 236 7.47 -1.67 9.87
N ASP A 237 7.81 -2.85 9.34
CA ASP A 237 7.00 -3.54 8.33
C ASP A 237 5.59 -3.76 8.84
N MET A 238 4.60 -3.24 8.12
CA MET A 238 3.20 -3.47 8.43
C MET A 238 2.43 -3.92 7.20
N PRO A 239 1.55 -4.92 7.32
CA PRO A 239 0.57 -5.19 6.29
C PRO A 239 -0.31 -3.97 6.03
N GLY A 240 -0.40 -3.59 4.76
CA GLY A 240 -1.21 -2.48 4.31
C GLY A 240 -2.42 -2.95 3.52
N ILE A 241 -3.46 -2.12 3.49
CA ILE A 241 -4.71 -2.41 2.78
C ILE A 241 -4.95 -1.30 1.75
N LEU A 242 -5.23 -1.66 0.51
CA LEU A 242 -5.64 -0.74 -0.54
C LEU A 242 -7.04 -1.08 -1.04
N THR A 243 -7.90 -0.07 -1.11
CA THR A 243 -9.28 -0.18 -1.64
C THR A 243 -9.68 1.14 -2.33
N ARG A 244 -10.84 1.16 -2.97
CA ARG A 244 -11.38 2.38 -3.59
C ARG A 244 -12.11 3.28 -2.60
N ILE A 245 -12.62 2.72 -1.50
CA ILE A 245 -13.40 3.45 -0.50
C ILE A 245 -13.10 3.00 0.93
N VAL A 246 -13.33 3.87 1.91
CA VAL A 246 -13.04 3.63 3.33
C VAL A 246 -13.84 2.44 3.91
N ASP A 247 -15.08 2.24 3.47
CA ASP A 247 -15.90 1.12 3.98
C ASP A 247 -15.28 -0.24 3.64
N ASP A 248 -14.62 -0.35 2.48
CA ASP A 248 -13.98 -1.59 2.05
C ASP A 248 -12.69 -1.83 2.86
N ILE A 249 -11.97 -0.77 3.29
CA ILE A 249 -10.85 -0.92 4.26
C ILE A 249 -11.33 -1.58 5.55
N VAL A 250 -12.47 -1.14 6.08
CA VAL A 250 -13.02 -1.66 7.35
C VAL A 250 -13.30 -3.16 7.24
N LEU A 251 -13.90 -3.61 6.13
CA LEU A 251 -14.20 -5.02 5.91
C LEU A 251 -12.93 -5.88 5.89
N ILE A 252 -11.89 -5.42 5.18
CA ILE A 252 -10.63 -6.15 5.08
C ILE A 252 -9.86 -6.12 6.41
N LEU A 253 -9.80 -4.97 7.07
CA LEU A 253 -9.13 -4.84 8.38
C LEU A 253 -9.78 -5.75 9.41
N ASN A 254 -11.12 -5.77 9.48
CA ASN A 254 -11.85 -6.63 10.39
C ASN A 254 -11.58 -8.12 10.15
N ALA A 255 -11.30 -8.51 8.91
CA ALA A 255 -10.98 -9.89 8.58
C ALA A 255 -9.55 -10.28 8.98
N ILE A 256 -8.59 -9.36 8.93
CA ILE A 256 -7.16 -9.70 9.10
C ILE A 256 -6.55 -9.26 10.44
N ALA A 257 -7.18 -8.36 11.19
CA ALA A 257 -6.65 -7.84 12.44
C ALA A 257 -6.78 -8.82 13.62
N GLY A 258 -5.92 -8.63 14.61
CA GLY A 258 -5.92 -9.38 15.87
C GLY A 258 -4.69 -10.27 16.08
N PRO A 259 -4.53 -10.80 17.30
CA PRO A 259 -3.34 -11.51 17.74
C PRO A 259 -3.06 -12.74 16.88
N ASP A 260 -1.79 -13.10 16.74
CA ASP A 260 -1.34 -14.29 16.04
C ASP A 260 -0.21 -14.96 16.81
N SER A 261 -0.38 -16.22 17.17
CA SER A 261 0.66 -17.00 17.86
C SER A 261 1.91 -17.22 17.03
N ALA A 262 1.80 -17.13 15.69
CA ALA A 262 2.94 -17.26 14.78
C ALA A 262 3.74 -15.95 14.62
N ASP A 263 3.21 -14.83 15.14
CA ASP A 263 3.91 -13.54 15.18
C ASP A 263 3.93 -12.96 16.60
N PRO A 264 5.05 -13.10 17.34
CA PRO A 264 5.16 -12.60 18.71
C PRO A 264 5.13 -11.07 18.82
N THR A 265 5.17 -10.35 17.70
CA THR A 265 5.06 -8.87 17.69
C THR A 265 3.62 -8.38 17.61
N THR A 266 2.64 -9.29 17.42
CA THR A 266 1.23 -8.93 17.53
C THR A 266 0.87 -8.61 18.97
N VAL A 267 0.05 -7.58 19.15
CA VAL A 267 -0.46 -7.23 20.48
C VAL A 267 -1.49 -8.27 20.90
N GLN A 268 -1.28 -8.85 22.08
CA GLN A 268 -2.10 -9.93 22.64
C GLN A 268 -3.47 -9.48 23.18
N LYS A 269 -3.94 -8.31 22.74
CA LYS A 269 -5.25 -7.76 23.08
C LYS A 269 -6.26 -8.30 22.07
N GLU A 270 -7.41 -8.75 22.56
CA GLU A 270 -8.51 -9.14 21.69
C GLU A 270 -8.90 -7.99 20.76
N TYR A 271 -9.04 -8.32 19.47
CA TYR A 271 -9.43 -7.34 18.47
C TYR A 271 -10.94 -7.13 18.50
N VAL A 272 -11.36 -5.87 18.59
CA VAL A 272 -12.76 -5.47 18.49
C VAL A 272 -13.00 -5.00 17.05
N PRO A 273 -13.88 -5.68 16.29
CA PRO A 273 -14.21 -5.26 14.93
C PRO A 273 -14.71 -3.82 14.87
N ILE A 274 -14.17 -3.07 13.91
CA ILE A 274 -14.52 -1.67 13.70
C ILE A 274 -15.85 -1.58 12.95
N ASN A 275 -16.70 -0.68 13.42
CA ASN A 275 -17.91 -0.28 12.71
C ASN A 275 -17.94 1.24 12.61
N LEU A 276 -18.23 1.76 11.41
CA LEU A 276 -18.32 3.21 11.19
C LEU A 276 -19.76 3.68 11.45
N PRO A 277 -19.95 4.83 12.09
CA PRO A 277 -21.28 5.39 12.28
C PRO A 277 -21.87 5.87 10.94
N ASN A 278 -23.19 5.78 10.78
CA ASN A 278 -23.88 6.26 9.56
C ASN A 278 -23.81 7.79 9.42
N THR A 279 -23.84 8.49 10.55
CA THR A 279 -23.69 9.95 10.63
C THR A 279 -22.39 10.23 11.35
N ILE A 280 -21.50 10.98 10.70
CA ILE A 280 -20.18 11.27 11.22
C ILE A 280 -20.15 12.72 11.67
N ASP A 281 -19.81 12.93 12.94
CA ASP A 281 -19.62 14.24 13.55
C ASP A 281 -18.13 14.47 13.81
N VAL A 282 -17.59 15.56 13.25
CA VAL A 282 -16.19 15.99 13.40
C VAL A 282 -16.05 17.24 14.27
N SER A 283 -17.16 17.83 14.74
CA SER A 283 -17.19 19.17 15.37
C SER A 283 -16.40 19.28 16.68
N ASN A 284 -16.16 18.18 17.37
CA ASN A 284 -15.41 18.19 18.63
C ASN A 284 -13.96 17.68 18.50
N LEU A 285 -13.48 17.49 17.26
CA LEU A 285 -12.14 16.97 17.01
C LEU A 285 -11.12 18.09 16.92
N ARG A 286 -9.94 17.84 17.47
CA ARG A 286 -8.75 18.69 17.33
C ARG A 286 -7.79 18.05 16.32
N ILE A 287 -7.67 18.65 15.15
CA ILE A 287 -6.88 18.14 14.04
C ILE A 287 -5.59 18.97 13.92
N GLY A 288 -4.46 18.32 14.13
CA GLY A 288 -3.15 18.95 14.06
C GLY A 288 -2.65 19.13 12.62
N ILE A 289 -2.08 20.30 12.33
CA ILE A 289 -1.41 20.66 11.07
C ILE A 289 0.08 20.90 11.37
N PRO A 290 0.97 19.93 11.11
CA PRO A 290 2.38 20.07 11.46
C PRO A 290 3.09 21.09 10.57
N LYS A 291 3.73 22.10 11.18
CA LYS A 291 4.47 23.12 10.44
C LYS A 291 5.64 22.55 9.62
N GLU A 292 6.23 21.45 10.07
CA GLU A 292 7.39 20.81 9.45
C GLU A 292 7.07 20.16 8.11
N TYR A 293 5.79 19.98 7.76
CA TYR A 293 5.37 19.39 6.48
C TYR A 293 5.21 20.43 5.35
N GLY A 294 5.26 21.72 5.66
CA GLY A 294 5.35 22.83 4.69
C GLY A 294 6.75 22.94 4.08
N VAL A 295 7.28 21.85 3.54
CA VAL A 295 8.68 21.73 3.10
C VAL A 295 8.95 22.25 1.69
N GLN A 296 10.22 22.49 1.41
CA GLN A 296 10.70 22.70 0.05
C GLN A 296 10.37 21.48 -0.83
N GLY A 297 9.62 21.71 -1.91
CA GLY A 297 9.24 20.66 -2.86
C GLY A 297 7.75 20.32 -2.89
N ILE A 298 6.95 20.80 -1.91
CA ILE A 298 5.48 20.69 -2.02
C ILE A 298 4.97 21.50 -3.21
N SER A 299 4.14 20.90 -4.06
CA SER A 299 3.54 21.62 -5.18
C SER A 299 2.49 22.61 -4.67
N LYS A 300 2.29 23.71 -5.43
CA LYS A 300 1.23 24.69 -5.10
C LYS A 300 -0.15 24.04 -5.07
N GLU A 301 -0.40 23.07 -5.93
CA GLU A 301 -1.68 22.35 -5.98
C GLU A 301 -1.87 21.42 -4.77
N MET A 302 -0.79 20.76 -4.29
CA MET A 302 -0.85 19.96 -3.07
C MET A 302 -1.04 20.83 -1.82
N GLN A 303 -0.34 21.97 -1.72
CA GLN A 303 -0.56 22.91 -0.62
C GLN A 303 -2.00 23.46 -0.62
N ALA A 304 -2.54 23.81 -1.79
CA ALA A 304 -3.92 24.26 -1.92
C ALA A 304 -4.91 23.16 -1.54
N CYS A 305 -4.66 21.92 -1.94
CA CYS A 305 -5.45 20.74 -1.56
C CYS A 305 -5.46 20.52 -0.04
N TRP A 306 -4.30 20.67 0.62
CA TRP A 306 -4.18 20.53 2.06
C TRP A 306 -4.96 21.62 2.80
N ASN A 307 -4.87 22.87 2.34
CA ASN A 307 -5.61 24.00 2.92
C ASN A 307 -7.12 23.84 2.74
N GLU A 308 -7.58 23.37 1.58
CA GLU A 308 -8.99 23.15 1.27
C GLU A 308 -9.63 22.14 2.23
N VAL A 309 -9.02 20.97 2.41
CA VAL A 309 -9.57 19.96 3.33
C VAL A 309 -9.51 20.42 4.79
N SER A 310 -8.45 21.15 5.16
CA SER A 310 -8.37 21.77 6.50
C SER A 310 -9.54 22.74 6.72
N HIS A 311 -9.89 23.55 5.71
CA HIS A 311 -11.01 24.47 5.77
C HIS A 311 -12.37 23.74 5.84
N HIS A 312 -12.59 22.71 5.03
CA HIS A 312 -13.83 21.91 5.11
C HIS A 312 -14.03 21.29 6.50
N LEU A 313 -12.95 20.79 7.12
CA LEU A 313 -13.00 20.26 8.49
C LEU A 313 -13.33 21.36 9.51
N GLU A 314 -12.77 22.56 9.35
CA GLU A 314 -13.05 23.73 10.18
C GLU A 314 -14.53 24.18 10.05
N GLU A 315 -15.05 24.27 8.83
CA GLU A 315 -16.46 24.60 8.55
C GLU A 315 -17.43 23.56 9.13
N ALA A 316 -17.00 22.30 9.19
CA ALA A 316 -17.74 21.21 9.83
C ALA A 316 -17.61 21.20 11.36
N GLY A 317 -16.89 22.17 11.93
CA GLY A 317 -16.76 22.43 13.36
C GLY A 317 -15.47 21.92 13.99
N ALA A 318 -14.62 21.17 13.28
CA ALA A 318 -13.36 20.68 13.85
C ALA A 318 -12.40 21.84 14.16
N SER A 319 -11.63 21.71 15.24
CA SER A 319 -10.57 22.68 15.57
C SER A 319 -9.29 22.33 14.82
N ILE A 320 -8.87 23.20 13.89
CA ILE A 320 -7.60 23.06 13.18
C ILE A 320 -6.49 23.72 13.99
N VAL A 321 -5.52 22.91 14.45
CA VAL A 321 -4.48 23.35 15.39
C VAL A 321 -3.10 23.26 14.74
N PRO A 322 -2.36 24.37 14.59
CA PRO A 322 -0.96 24.30 14.21
C PRO A 322 -0.14 23.55 15.27
N VAL A 323 0.65 22.57 14.85
CA VAL A 323 1.47 21.74 15.74
C VAL A 323 2.92 21.66 15.25
N SER A 324 3.81 21.11 16.08
CA SER A 324 5.23 20.96 15.78
C SER A 324 5.69 19.54 16.05
N LEU A 325 6.35 18.95 15.07
CA LEU A 325 7.03 17.65 15.14
C LEU A 325 8.51 17.86 14.73
N PRO A 326 9.33 18.49 15.59
CA PRO A 326 10.65 19.03 15.22
C PRO A 326 11.64 18.00 14.68
N HIS A 327 11.48 16.73 15.00
CA HIS A 327 12.35 15.66 14.54
C HIS A 327 11.87 14.96 13.26
N THR A 328 10.71 15.34 12.70
CA THR A 328 10.13 14.74 11.49
C THR A 328 11.11 14.68 10.33
N ASN A 329 11.89 15.74 10.10
CA ASN A 329 12.84 15.81 8.99
C ASN A 329 13.96 14.76 9.08
N TYR A 330 14.24 14.23 10.27
CA TYR A 330 15.24 13.17 10.45
C TYR A 330 14.67 11.77 10.21
N SER A 331 13.35 11.62 10.07
CA SER A 331 12.69 10.30 10.04
C SER A 331 13.18 9.46 8.86
N ILE A 332 13.22 10.02 7.65
CA ILE A 332 13.66 9.25 6.47
C ILE A 332 15.17 8.91 6.48
N VAL A 333 16.01 9.75 7.09
CA VAL A 333 17.44 9.46 7.25
C VAL A 333 17.65 8.38 8.31
N CYS A 334 16.95 8.49 9.45
CA CYS A 334 16.93 7.48 10.50
C CYS A 334 16.43 6.14 9.95
N TYR A 335 15.41 6.16 9.09
CA TYR A 335 14.87 4.98 8.41
C TYR A 335 15.93 4.33 7.54
N SER A 336 16.63 5.11 6.72
CA SER A 336 17.67 4.59 5.82
C SER A 336 18.74 3.81 6.59
N VAL A 337 19.16 4.29 7.76
CA VAL A 337 20.13 3.56 8.61
C VAL A 337 19.54 2.27 9.16
N LEU A 338 18.38 2.33 9.82
CA LEU A 338 17.75 1.17 10.46
C LEU A 338 17.36 0.10 9.43
N ASN A 339 16.77 0.53 8.32
CA ASN A 339 16.38 -0.34 7.21
C ASN A 339 17.57 -1.10 6.66
N ARG A 340 18.70 -0.44 6.39
CA ARG A 340 19.89 -1.10 5.84
C ARG A 340 20.46 -2.14 6.80
N CYS A 341 20.48 -1.84 8.10
CA CYS A 341 20.92 -2.79 9.12
C CYS A 341 20.04 -4.05 9.15
N ASP A 342 18.72 -3.88 9.20
CA ASP A 342 17.79 -5.01 9.15
C ASP A 342 17.87 -5.75 7.83
N VAL A 343 18.01 -5.06 6.69
CA VAL A 343 18.19 -5.70 5.37
C VAL A 343 19.43 -6.56 5.33
N ALA A 344 20.57 -6.08 5.85
CA ALA A 344 21.80 -6.87 5.88
C ALA A 344 21.63 -8.17 6.69
N SER A 345 20.83 -8.14 7.76
CA SER A 345 20.53 -9.31 8.58
C SER A 345 19.43 -10.20 7.97
N ASN A 346 18.27 -9.65 7.64
CA ASN A 346 17.09 -10.34 7.12
C ASN A 346 17.38 -11.05 5.79
N LEU A 347 18.15 -10.42 4.91
CA LEU A 347 18.47 -11.01 3.60
C LEU A 347 19.69 -11.95 3.66
N ALA A 348 20.29 -12.19 4.83
CA ALA A 348 21.43 -13.10 4.95
C ALA A 348 21.05 -14.57 4.66
N CYS A 349 19.78 -14.96 4.88
CA CYS A 349 19.28 -16.31 4.62
C CYS A 349 19.19 -16.67 3.13
N TYR A 350 19.25 -15.69 2.22
CA TYR A 350 19.20 -15.94 0.79
C TYR A 350 20.60 -16.26 0.25
N ASP A 351 20.90 -17.55 0.22
CA ASP A 351 22.24 -18.07 -0.08
C ASP A 351 22.23 -19.17 -1.16
N GLY A 352 21.04 -19.61 -1.59
CA GLY A 352 20.82 -20.62 -2.62
C GLY A 352 20.96 -22.07 -2.14
N ILE A 353 21.01 -22.31 -0.83
CA ILE A 353 21.14 -23.67 -0.27
C ILE A 353 19.77 -24.31 -0.07
N GLU A 354 18.90 -23.68 0.72
CA GLU A 354 17.59 -24.26 1.06
C GLU A 354 16.51 -23.94 0.02
N TYR A 355 16.56 -22.74 -0.57
CA TYR A 355 15.56 -22.27 -1.53
C TYR A 355 16.10 -21.10 -2.37
N GLY A 356 15.35 -20.74 -3.41
CA GLY A 356 15.64 -19.57 -4.25
C GLY A 356 16.65 -19.83 -5.36
N HIS A 357 17.23 -18.74 -5.89
CA HIS A 357 18.28 -18.78 -6.89
C HIS A 357 19.53 -19.45 -6.32
N ARG A 358 20.19 -20.28 -7.12
CA ARG A 358 21.49 -20.87 -6.81
C ARG A 358 22.37 -20.75 -8.03
N ALA A 359 23.52 -20.11 -7.88
CA ALA A 359 24.48 -20.00 -8.98
C ALA A 359 25.07 -21.38 -9.32
N ASP A 360 25.40 -21.57 -10.59
CA ASP A 360 26.19 -22.71 -11.05
C ASP A 360 27.66 -22.47 -10.67
N GLU A 361 28.00 -22.83 -9.43
CA GLU A 361 29.32 -22.67 -8.83
C GLU A 361 29.58 -23.79 -7.82
N TRP A 362 30.68 -24.51 -8.04
CA TRP A 362 31.00 -25.75 -7.32
C TRP A 362 32.39 -25.74 -6.69
N SER A 363 33.16 -24.66 -6.83
CA SER A 363 34.54 -24.58 -6.32
C SER A 363 34.62 -24.53 -4.79
N SER A 364 33.74 -23.77 -4.15
CA SER A 364 33.66 -23.63 -2.69
C SER A 364 32.33 -23.05 -2.25
N ALA A 365 31.95 -23.26 -0.98
CA ALA A 365 30.78 -22.62 -0.39
C ALA A 365 30.87 -21.08 -0.43
N TYR A 366 32.07 -20.52 -0.25
CA TYR A 366 32.30 -19.08 -0.29
C TYR A 366 31.97 -18.48 -1.66
N GLU A 367 32.49 -19.06 -2.74
CA GLU A 367 32.20 -18.57 -4.09
C GLU A 367 30.74 -18.83 -4.49
N LEU A 368 30.15 -19.95 -4.06
CA LEU A 368 28.72 -20.22 -4.25
C LEU A 368 27.85 -19.12 -3.64
N TYR A 369 28.05 -18.77 -2.37
CA TYR A 369 27.29 -17.72 -1.69
C TYR A 369 27.46 -16.36 -2.36
N LYS A 370 28.70 -15.99 -2.65
CA LYS A 370 29.04 -14.72 -3.30
C LYS A 370 28.39 -14.60 -4.67
N LYS A 371 28.52 -15.62 -5.52
CA LYS A 371 27.99 -15.62 -6.88
C LYS A 371 26.47 -15.65 -6.88
N THR A 372 25.86 -16.51 -6.06
CA THR A 372 24.39 -16.60 -5.90
C THR A 372 23.79 -15.25 -5.52
N ARG A 373 24.34 -14.59 -4.51
CA ARG A 373 23.84 -13.28 -4.04
C ARG A 373 24.10 -12.17 -5.04
N SER A 374 25.23 -12.23 -5.74
CA SER A 374 25.59 -11.25 -6.78
C SER A 374 24.70 -11.34 -8.01
N GLU A 375 24.31 -12.56 -8.41
CA GLU A 375 23.42 -12.82 -9.53
C GLU A 375 21.94 -12.59 -9.19
N GLY A 376 21.54 -12.90 -7.95
CA GLY A 376 20.14 -12.92 -7.52
C GLY A 376 19.56 -11.57 -7.12
N PHE A 377 20.40 -10.63 -6.65
CA PHE A 377 19.95 -9.30 -6.19
C PHE A 377 20.35 -8.17 -7.14
N ASN A 378 19.46 -7.20 -7.33
CA ASN A 378 19.80 -5.95 -8.03
C ASN A 378 20.73 -5.03 -7.20
N ASP A 379 21.16 -3.92 -7.81
CA ASP A 379 22.10 -2.99 -7.19
C ASP A 379 21.51 -2.20 -6.01
N VAL A 380 20.19 -1.97 -5.98
CA VAL A 380 19.51 -1.34 -4.83
C VAL A 380 19.63 -2.25 -3.61
N VAL A 381 19.27 -3.52 -3.75
CA VAL A 381 19.31 -4.51 -2.67
C VAL A 381 20.75 -4.74 -2.20
N LYS A 382 21.70 -4.96 -3.14
CA LYS A 382 23.13 -5.12 -2.82
C LYS A 382 23.69 -3.88 -2.11
N GLY A 383 23.34 -2.68 -2.57
CA GLY A 383 23.75 -1.42 -1.95
C GLY A 383 23.27 -1.29 -0.51
N ARG A 384 22.01 -1.65 -0.23
CA ARG A 384 21.48 -1.65 1.15
C ARG A 384 22.16 -2.68 2.04
N ILE A 385 22.43 -3.89 1.53
CA ILE A 385 23.17 -4.94 2.27
C ILE A 385 24.59 -4.47 2.59
N LEU A 386 25.31 -3.90 1.62
CA LEU A 386 26.68 -3.44 1.79
C LEU A 386 26.76 -2.36 2.88
N VAL A 387 25.92 -1.33 2.79
CA VAL A 387 25.91 -0.22 3.75
C VAL A 387 25.38 -0.67 5.11
N GLY A 388 24.43 -1.61 5.14
CA GLY A 388 23.95 -2.21 6.39
C GLY A 388 25.05 -2.91 7.17
N ASN A 389 25.86 -3.73 6.48
CA ASN A 389 27.02 -4.36 7.09
C ASN A 389 28.02 -3.31 7.61
N TYR A 390 28.26 -2.24 6.87
CA TYR A 390 29.13 -1.13 7.32
C TYR A 390 28.62 -0.49 8.62
N PHE A 391 27.32 -0.20 8.74
CA PHE A 391 26.74 0.35 9.96
C PHE A 391 26.78 -0.61 11.15
N LEU A 392 26.80 -1.92 10.89
CA LEU A 392 26.82 -2.98 11.90
C LEU A 392 28.23 -3.39 12.34
N LEU A 393 29.29 -2.88 11.71
CA LEU A 393 30.67 -3.07 12.20
C LEU A 393 30.79 -2.57 13.64
N ALA A 394 31.56 -3.27 14.47
CA ALA A 394 31.68 -2.98 15.90
C ALA A 394 32.10 -1.52 16.19
N GLU A 395 32.98 -0.96 15.36
CA GLU A 395 33.43 0.44 15.42
C GLU A 395 32.34 1.44 15.04
N ASN A 396 31.45 1.09 14.11
CA ASN A 396 30.41 1.98 13.56
C ASN A 396 29.06 1.87 14.29
N TYR A 397 28.80 0.73 14.95
CA TYR A 397 27.48 0.37 15.50
C TYR A 397 26.88 1.46 16.41
N LYS A 398 27.71 2.06 17.28
CA LYS A 398 27.27 3.13 18.18
C LYS A 398 26.95 4.44 17.44
N GLU A 399 27.71 4.76 16.41
CA GLU A 399 27.59 6.02 15.68
C GLU A 399 26.41 6.03 14.72
N TYR A 400 26.08 4.89 14.11
CA TYR A 400 25.00 4.77 13.14
C TYR A 400 23.75 4.14 13.75
N TYR A 401 23.78 2.85 14.08
CA TYR A 401 22.58 2.11 14.49
C TYR A 401 22.01 2.63 15.82
N VAL A 402 22.83 2.75 16.86
CA VAL A 402 22.37 3.25 18.18
C VAL A 402 21.92 4.70 18.09
N LYS A 403 22.60 5.54 17.28
CA LYS A 403 22.21 6.94 17.07
C LYS A 403 20.86 7.04 16.35
N ALA A 404 20.63 6.23 15.32
CA ALA A 404 19.35 6.15 14.64
C ALA A 404 18.24 5.67 15.60
N MET A 405 18.48 4.64 16.41
CA MET A 405 17.51 4.19 17.42
C MET A 405 17.15 5.30 18.43
N LYS A 406 18.13 6.10 18.88
CA LYS A 406 17.89 7.27 19.73
C LYS A 406 17.08 8.35 19.01
N MET A 407 17.36 8.61 17.73
CA MET A 407 16.59 9.56 16.93
C MET A 407 15.15 9.10 16.72
N ARG A 408 14.93 7.80 16.45
CA ARG A 408 13.58 7.21 16.40
C ARG A 408 12.80 7.45 17.68
N ARG A 409 13.45 7.36 18.85
CA ARG A 409 12.83 7.68 20.13
C ARG A 409 12.39 9.14 20.22
N LEU A 410 13.21 10.09 19.77
CA LEU A 410 12.86 11.51 19.72
C LEU A 410 11.67 11.77 18.78
N ILE A 411 11.69 11.16 17.58
CA ILE A 411 10.56 11.22 16.63
C ILE A 411 9.28 10.70 17.27
N THR A 412 9.34 9.58 17.99
CA THR A 412 8.18 9.02 18.70
C THR A 412 7.70 9.96 19.81
N GLN A 413 8.62 10.58 20.55
CA GLN A 413 8.30 11.54 21.61
C GLN A 413 7.59 12.79 21.08
N ASP A 414 7.90 13.25 19.87
CA ASP A 414 7.17 14.36 19.26
C ASP A 414 5.67 14.03 19.11
N PHE A 415 5.36 12.81 18.68
CA PHE A 415 3.97 12.33 18.61
C PHE A 415 3.36 12.17 20.01
N ASP A 416 4.09 11.60 20.98
CA ASP A 416 3.60 11.48 22.36
C ASP A 416 3.21 12.85 22.95
N VAL A 417 4.07 13.87 22.77
CA VAL A 417 3.79 15.25 23.19
C VAL A 417 2.54 15.78 22.51
N LEU A 418 2.40 15.52 21.20
CA LEU A 418 1.25 15.96 20.44
C LEU A 418 -0.07 15.34 20.93
N TRP A 419 -0.09 14.02 21.13
CA TRP A 419 -1.28 13.32 21.64
C TRP A 419 -1.63 13.76 23.07
N ASN A 420 -0.62 13.96 23.92
CA ASN A 420 -0.80 14.47 25.29
C ASN A 420 -1.33 15.91 25.36
N ASN A 421 -1.21 16.67 24.27
CA ASN A 421 -1.76 18.04 24.15
C ASN A 421 -3.18 18.05 23.54
N ASN A 422 -3.93 16.95 23.69
CA ASN A 422 -5.31 16.79 23.23
C ASN A 422 -5.48 17.04 21.72
N ILE A 423 -4.56 16.55 20.91
CA ILE A 423 -4.76 16.46 19.46
C ILE A 423 -5.29 15.06 19.15
N ASP A 424 -6.37 14.97 18.39
CA ASP A 424 -7.03 13.69 18.09
C ASP A 424 -6.43 12.99 16.88
N LEU A 425 -6.05 13.78 15.87
CA LEU A 425 -5.54 13.32 14.58
C LEU A 425 -4.57 14.35 14.01
N LEU A 426 -3.68 13.90 13.12
CA LEU A 426 -2.89 14.77 12.25
C LEU A 426 -3.43 14.70 10.83
N LEU A 427 -3.48 15.85 10.14
CA LEU A 427 -3.73 15.93 8.70
C LEU A 427 -2.48 16.44 8.00
N THR A 428 -1.94 15.65 7.08
CA THR A 428 -0.74 15.99 6.31
C THR A 428 -0.92 15.66 4.82
N PRO A 429 -0.10 16.20 3.91
CA PRO A 429 0.04 15.60 2.59
C PRO A 429 0.50 14.14 2.70
N THR A 430 0.10 13.29 1.74
CA THR A 430 0.70 11.94 1.62
C THR A 430 1.97 11.98 0.78
N THR A 431 1.95 12.74 -0.30
CA THR A 431 3.07 12.97 -1.22
C THR A 431 3.24 14.46 -1.46
N LEU A 432 4.44 14.91 -1.83
CA LEU A 432 4.72 16.34 -2.04
C LEU A 432 4.09 16.88 -3.32
N THR A 433 3.89 16.02 -4.31
CA THR A 433 3.33 16.33 -5.62
C THR A 433 2.35 15.26 -6.06
N GLU A 434 1.73 15.46 -7.22
CA GLU A 434 1.14 14.38 -8.03
C GLU A 434 2.21 13.36 -8.48
N ALA A 435 1.78 12.26 -9.10
CA ALA A 435 2.68 11.21 -9.59
C ALA A 435 3.73 11.75 -10.60
N PRO A 436 5.04 11.60 -10.34
CA PRO A 436 6.09 11.97 -11.28
C PRO A 436 6.00 11.18 -12.60
N SER A 437 6.53 11.74 -13.70
CA SER A 437 6.77 10.91 -14.89
C SER A 437 7.90 9.94 -14.61
N TYR A 438 7.90 8.81 -15.30
CA TYR A 438 8.98 7.84 -15.20
C TYR A 438 10.33 8.48 -15.53
N ASP A 439 10.41 9.26 -16.60
CA ASP A 439 11.64 9.93 -17.04
C ASP A 439 12.16 10.97 -16.04
N GLU A 440 11.26 11.65 -15.31
CA GLU A 440 11.65 12.52 -14.20
C GLU A 440 12.13 11.70 -12.99
N PHE A 441 11.46 10.57 -12.73
CA PHE A 441 11.76 9.71 -11.59
C PHE A 441 13.14 9.06 -11.69
N ILE A 442 13.50 8.49 -12.85
CA ILE A 442 14.77 7.76 -13.01
C ILE A 442 16.02 8.67 -13.09
N LYS A 443 15.85 10.00 -13.07
CA LYS A 443 16.98 10.94 -13.01
C LYS A 443 17.69 10.96 -11.66
N LEU A 444 17.04 10.47 -10.61
CA LEU A 444 17.59 10.39 -9.26
C LEU A 444 17.72 8.92 -8.86
N ASP A 445 18.71 8.63 -8.01
CA ASP A 445 18.88 7.27 -7.47
C ASP A 445 17.74 6.88 -6.52
N ASN A 446 17.61 5.57 -6.24
CA ASN A 446 16.58 5.01 -5.38
C ASN A 446 16.56 5.62 -3.97
N GLN A 447 17.71 5.92 -3.37
CA GLN A 447 17.78 6.52 -2.04
C GLN A 447 17.22 7.94 -2.06
N THR A 448 17.65 8.76 -3.03
CA THR A 448 17.17 10.13 -3.21
C THR A 448 15.68 10.16 -3.53
N GLN A 449 15.17 9.21 -4.33
CA GLN A 449 13.74 9.08 -4.52
C GLN A 449 13.00 8.73 -3.23
N CYS A 450 13.46 7.76 -2.44
CA CYS A 450 12.83 7.46 -1.15
C CYS A 450 12.83 8.69 -0.21
N LEU A 451 13.91 9.49 -0.20
CA LEU A 451 13.99 10.73 0.59
C LEU A 451 12.86 11.73 0.27
N ILE A 452 12.47 11.82 -1.01
CA ILE A 452 11.44 12.74 -1.50
C ILE A 452 10.05 12.12 -1.36
N GLN A 453 9.89 10.90 -1.87
CA GLN A 453 8.58 10.24 -2.03
C GLN A 453 7.98 9.79 -0.70
N ASP A 454 8.81 9.41 0.27
CA ASP A 454 8.37 8.88 1.56
C ASP A 454 8.46 9.93 2.68
N HIS A 455 8.84 11.18 2.35
CA HIS A 455 9.08 12.23 3.33
C HIS A 455 7.90 12.40 4.31
N CYS A 456 6.68 12.47 3.78
CA CYS A 456 5.48 12.69 4.58
C CYS A 456 4.94 11.41 5.25
N THR A 457 5.30 10.23 4.74
CA THR A 457 4.73 8.96 5.21
C THR A 457 5.59 8.28 6.27
N GLN A 458 6.92 8.40 6.18
CA GLN A 458 7.86 7.67 7.03
C GLN A 458 7.67 7.91 8.55
N PRO A 459 7.39 9.14 9.04
CA PRO A 459 7.24 9.40 10.48
C PRO A 459 6.22 8.48 11.18
N ALA A 460 5.14 8.10 10.50
CA ALA A 460 4.14 7.17 11.04
C ALA A 460 4.73 5.78 11.33
N ASN A 461 5.64 5.27 10.48
CA ASN A 461 6.29 3.98 10.70
C ASN A 461 7.30 4.04 11.85
N MET A 462 8.03 5.16 12.00
CA MET A 462 8.94 5.36 13.13
C MET A 462 8.25 5.19 14.48
N ALA A 463 7.08 5.83 14.61
CA ALA A 463 6.28 5.82 15.82
C ALA A 463 5.27 4.66 15.90
N GLY A 464 5.19 3.80 14.88
CA GLY A 464 4.27 2.65 14.84
C GLY A 464 2.79 3.01 14.67
N LEU A 465 2.48 4.26 14.33
CA LEU A 465 1.13 4.84 14.31
C LEU A 465 0.27 4.35 13.15
N PRO A 466 -1.04 4.17 13.30
CA PRO A 466 -1.92 3.95 12.16
C PRO A 466 -2.01 5.23 11.30
N ALA A 467 -1.99 5.07 9.99
CA ALA A 467 -2.07 6.16 9.03
C ALA A 467 -2.84 5.75 7.76
N ILE A 468 -3.67 6.64 7.23
CA ILE A 468 -4.52 6.37 6.07
C ILE A 468 -4.36 7.48 5.01
N ASN A 469 -4.20 7.08 3.76
CA ASN A 469 -4.32 7.97 2.59
C ASN A 469 -5.79 8.03 2.14
N VAL A 470 -6.28 9.23 1.83
CA VAL A 470 -7.59 9.48 1.23
C VAL A 470 -7.42 10.35 -0.02
N PRO A 471 -7.93 9.93 -1.20
CA PRO A 471 -7.86 10.73 -2.41
C PRO A 471 -8.83 11.91 -2.33
N ILE A 472 -8.36 13.10 -2.70
CA ILE A 472 -9.13 14.35 -2.52
C ILE A 472 -9.67 14.87 -3.85
N LYS A 473 -8.78 15.13 -4.81
CA LYS A 473 -9.15 15.67 -6.12
C LYS A 473 -8.09 15.35 -7.18
N LEU A 474 -8.40 15.68 -8.43
CA LEU A 474 -7.42 15.66 -9.52
C LEU A 474 -6.70 17.01 -9.62
N SER A 475 -5.41 16.97 -9.93
CA SER A 475 -4.63 18.15 -10.31
C SER A 475 -5.04 18.66 -11.68
N ARG A 476 -4.50 19.82 -12.08
CA ARG A 476 -4.68 20.37 -13.44
C ARG A 476 -4.20 19.44 -14.55
N ARG A 477 -3.28 18.52 -14.23
CA ARG A 477 -2.76 17.48 -15.14
C ARG A 477 -3.64 16.22 -15.16
N GLY A 478 -4.74 16.20 -14.41
CA GLY A 478 -5.63 15.05 -14.30
C GLY A 478 -5.06 13.91 -13.46
N LEU A 479 -4.13 14.20 -12.54
CA LEU A 479 -3.49 13.21 -11.67
C LEU A 479 -4.00 13.33 -10.22
N PRO A 480 -4.14 12.23 -9.47
CA PRO A 480 -4.63 12.29 -8.09
C PRO A 480 -3.75 13.14 -7.16
N LEU A 481 -4.42 13.90 -6.30
CA LEU A 481 -3.87 14.54 -5.11
C LEU A 481 -4.59 13.96 -3.89
N SER A 482 -3.81 13.51 -2.90
CA SER A 482 -4.33 12.83 -1.72
C SER A 482 -3.72 13.39 -0.44
N LEU A 483 -4.46 13.27 0.65
CA LEU A 483 -4.01 13.63 1.99
C LEU A 483 -3.97 12.40 2.89
N GLN A 484 -3.22 12.53 3.96
CA GLN A 484 -2.99 11.52 4.96
C GLN A 484 -3.56 11.98 6.30
N LEU A 485 -4.23 11.04 6.98
CA LEU A 485 -4.52 11.15 8.40
C LEU A 485 -3.60 10.21 9.20
N MET A 486 -3.16 10.66 10.37
CA MET A 486 -2.51 9.80 11.38
C MET A 486 -3.27 9.89 12.70
N ALA A 487 -3.35 8.78 13.43
CA ALA A 487 -3.98 8.72 14.75
C ALA A 487 -3.01 8.16 15.80
N PRO A 488 -3.31 8.32 17.10
CA PRO A 488 -2.63 7.56 18.14
C PRO A 488 -2.75 6.04 17.92
N LEU A 489 -1.85 5.27 18.54
CA LEU A 489 -1.87 3.81 18.47
C LEU A 489 -3.25 3.25 18.84
N PHE A 490 -3.72 2.25 18.09
CA PHE A 490 -4.99 1.54 18.29
C PHE A 490 -6.27 2.41 18.19
N HIS A 491 -6.19 3.57 17.51
CA HIS A 491 -7.34 4.44 17.23
C HIS A 491 -7.84 4.35 15.78
N GLU A 492 -7.69 3.20 15.13
CA GLU A 492 -8.14 2.96 13.74
C GLU A 492 -9.62 3.30 13.55
N GLN A 493 -10.49 3.04 14.54
CA GLN A 493 -11.91 3.39 14.42
C GLN A 493 -12.12 4.90 14.23
N ARG A 494 -11.44 5.73 15.03
CA ARG A 494 -11.51 7.19 14.89
C ARG A 494 -10.88 7.64 13.58
N LEU A 495 -9.72 7.08 13.24
CA LEU A 495 -9.00 7.35 12.00
C LEU A 495 -9.89 7.10 10.76
N LEU A 496 -10.51 5.92 10.71
CA LEU A 496 -11.38 5.50 9.61
C LEU A 496 -12.69 6.29 9.59
N THR A 497 -13.22 6.67 10.75
CA THR A 497 -14.42 7.52 10.84
C THR A 497 -14.16 8.89 10.21
N VAL A 498 -13.04 9.55 10.52
CA VAL A 498 -12.72 10.86 9.92
C VAL A 498 -12.30 10.73 8.46
N ALA A 499 -11.60 9.66 8.08
CA ALA A 499 -11.31 9.37 6.68
C ALA A 499 -12.60 9.21 5.86
N LYS A 500 -13.62 8.54 6.42
CA LYS A 500 -14.93 8.38 5.79
C LYS A 500 -15.66 9.72 5.65
N TRP A 501 -15.55 10.60 6.64
CA TRP A 501 -16.08 11.94 6.56
C TRP A 501 -15.43 12.72 5.42
N ILE A 502 -14.08 12.70 5.32
CA ILE A 502 -13.35 13.35 4.23
C ILE A 502 -13.80 12.77 2.89
N GLU A 503 -13.85 11.44 2.74
CA GLU A 503 -14.35 10.77 1.53
C GLU A 503 -15.76 11.22 1.13
N GLN A 504 -16.66 11.49 2.08
CA GLN A 504 -18.01 11.98 1.79
C GLN A 504 -18.03 13.46 1.42
N ALA A 505 -17.18 14.27 2.05
CA ALA A 505 -17.06 15.69 1.78
C ALA A 505 -16.37 15.97 0.43
N VAL A 506 -15.42 15.11 0.04
CA VAL A 506 -14.63 15.26 -1.19
C VAL A 506 -15.15 14.31 -2.25
N GLN A 507 -15.64 14.84 -3.36
CA GLN A 507 -16.21 14.04 -4.45
C GLN A 507 -15.11 13.57 -5.40
N PHE A 508 -14.13 12.81 -4.90
CA PHE A 508 -13.07 12.29 -5.75
C PHE A 508 -13.66 11.44 -6.90
N PRO A 509 -13.23 11.63 -8.17
CA PRO A 509 -13.85 10.99 -9.30
C PRO A 509 -13.84 9.46 -9.23
N ARG A 510 -15.00 8.84 -9.43
CA ARG A 510 -15.13 7.38 -9.53
C ARG A 510 -14.95 6.93 -10.97
N LEU A 511 -14.01 6.02 -11.19
CA LEU A 511 -13.83 5.37 -12.47
C LEU A 511 -14.97 4.38 -12.73
N GLU A 512 -15.38 4.27 -13.98
CA GLU A 512 -16.30 3.26 -14.49
C GLU A 512 -15.70 2.58 -15.73
N LEU A 513 -16.02 1.29 -15.92
CA LEU A 513 -15.64 0.56 -17.13
C LEU A 513 -16.60 0.93 -18.26
N LYS A 514 -16.05 1.25 -19.44
CA LYS A 514 -16.87 1.43 -20.64
C LYS A 514 -17.49 0.10 -21.05
N GLU A 515 -18.71 0.14 -21.58
CA GLU A 515 -19.47 -1.08 -21.93
C GLU A 515 -18.70 -2.00 -22.91
N SER A 516 -17.91 -1.40 -23.82
CA SER A 516 -17.09 -2.11 -24.80
C SER A 516 -15.99 -2.99 -24.20
N CYS A 517 -15.70 -2.89 -22.89
CA CYS A 517 -14.64 -3.64 -22.22
C CYS A 517 -15.14 -4.92 -21.54
N LEU A 518 -16.46 -5.12 -21.52
CA LEU A 518 -17.13 -6.22 -20.83
C LEU A 518 -17.80 -7.23 -21.79
N LEU A 519 -17.73 -6.94 -23.09
CA LEU A 519 -18.04 -7.82 -24.21
C LEU A 519 -16.74 -8.46 -24.69
#